data_AF-A0A382PIT3-F1
#
_entry.id   AF-A0A382PIT3-F1
#
_cell.length_a   1.000
_cell.length_b   1.000
_cell.length_c   1.000
_cell.angle_alpha   90.00
_cell.angle_beta   90.00
_cell.angle_gamma   90.00
#
_symmetry.space_group_name_H-M   'P 1'
#
loop_
_entity.id
_entity.type
_entity.pdbx_description
1 polymer ?
#
loop_
_entity_poly.entity_id
_entity_poly.type
_entity_poly.pdbx_seq_one_letter_code
_entity_poly.pdbx_strand_id
1 'polypeptide(L)'
;MPNEVILIAAVTIDGLIARHHHEVTTWSKDLPLFKEQTLGFHVIMGSNTHDTLSAELEGRHMIVVHRNDDPASILDAIPGDRCYIIGGGKTYA
;
A
#
# COMPACT_ATOMS: atom_id res chain seq x y z
N MET A 1 -14.47 -6.20 8.91
CA MET A 1 -13.30 -5.31 8.92
C MET A 1 -12.14 -5.90 9.73
N PRO A 2 -10.87 -5.65 9.33
CA PRO A 2 -9.70 -5.95 10.14
C PRO A 2 -9.69 -5.11 11.43
N ASN A 3 -9.11 -5.67 12.50
CA ASN A 3 -8.97 -5.01 13.80
C ASN A 3 -7.92 -3.87 13.76
N GLU A 4 -6.89 -4.02 12.93
CA GLU A 4 -5.80 -3.07 12.75
C GLU A 4 -5.66 -2.68 11.28
N VAL A 5 -5.72 -1.38 11.01
CA VAL A 5 -5.41 -0.79 9.69
C VAL A 5 -4.13 0.02 9.83
N ILE A 6 -3.07 -0.43 9.18
CA ILE A 6 -1.74 0.19 9.30
C ILE A 6 -1.38 0.92 8.00
N LEU A 7 -1.08 2.21 8.09
CA LEU A 7 -0.48 2.95 6.99
C LEU A 7 1.05 2.79 7.07
N ILE A 8 1.68 2.40 5.96
CA ILE A 8 3.12 2.23 5.88
C ILE A 8 3.67 2.94 4.64
N ALA A 9 4.61 3.87 4.83
CA ALA A 9 5.21 4.65 3.76
C ALA A 9 6.69 4.95 4.04
N ALA A 10 7.51 4.93 3.00
CA ALA A 10 8.80 5.63 3.00
C ALA A 10 8.54 7.10 2.68
N VAL A 11 9.09 8.00 3.51
CA VAL A 11 8.92 9.45 3.36
C VAL A 11 10.27 10.15 3.33
N THR A 12 10.36 11.21 2.54
CA THR A 12 11.45 12.19 2.67
C THR A 12 11.32 12.97 3.99
N ILE A 13 12.36 13.72 4.35
CA ILE A 13 12.37 14.51 5.59
C ILE A 13 11.24 15.57 5.64
N ASP A 14 10.79 16.03 4.48
CA ASP A 14 9.68 16.96 4.29
C ASP A 14 8.33 16.25 4.04
N GLY A 15 8.27 14.93 4.20
CA GLY A 15 7.03 14.15 4.18
C GLY A 15 6.52 13.76 2.80
N LEU A 16 7.32 13.88 1.74
CA LEU A 16 6.95 13.45 0.40
C LEU A 16 7.16 11.93 0.25
N ILE A 17 6.22 11.27 -0.42
CA ILE A 17 6.28 9.83 -0.73
C ILE A 17 6.63 9.56 -2.20
N ALA A 18 6.45 10.57 -3.06
CA ALA A 18 6.77 10.54 -4.49
C ALA A 18 6.85 11.97 -5.04
N ARG A 19 7.69 12.18 -6.06
CA ARG A 19 7.80 13.38 -6.87
C ARG A 19 6.64 13.52 -7.85
N HIS A 20 6.14 12.42 -8.41
CA HIS A 20 4.98 12.38 -9.30
C HIS A 20 4.34 10.98 -9.36
N HIS A 21 3.16 10.88 -9.96
CA HIS A 21 2.33 9.66 -9.97
C HIS A 21 2.89 8.46 -10.75
N HIS A 22 3.91 8.64 -11.59
CA HIS A 22 4.58 7.57 -12.35
C HIS A 22 6.01 7.28 -11.84
N GLU A 23 6.34 7.69 -10.61
CA GLU A 23 7.69 7.46 -10.10
C GLU A 23 7.87 5.99 -9.73
N VAL A 24 8.86 5.33 -10.34
CA VAL A 24 9.29 3.99 -9.97
C VAL A 24 10.51 4.11 -9.05
N THR A 25 10.36 3.71 -7.79
CA THR A 25 11.44 3.79 -6.79
C THR A 25 12.34 2.56 -6.86
N THR A 26 13.56 2.71 -7.39
CA THR A 26 14.52 1.59 -7.56
C THR A 26 15.68 1.59 -6.57
N TRP A 27 15.77 2.59 -5.70
CA TRP A 27 16.97 2.88 -4.89
C TRP A 27 16.76 2.70 -3.38
N SER A 28 15.54 2.39 -2.94
CA SER A 28 15.20 2.45 -1.52
C SER A 28 15.68 1.21 -0.77
N LYS A 29 16.37 1.43 0.37
CA LYS A 29 16.97 0.37 1.19
C LYS A 29 16.00 -0.29 2.17
N ASP A 30 14.80 0.26 2.30
CA ASP A 30 13.73 -0.19 3.20
C ASP A 30 12.85 -1.29 2.59
N LEU A 31 13.02 -1.64 1.30
CA LEU A 31 12.26 -2.71 0.66
C LEU A 31 12.28 -4.06 1.44
N PRO A 32 13.41 -4.51 2.02
CA PRO A 32 13.42 -5.71 2.85
C PRO A 32 12.53 -5.58 4.09
N LEU A 33 12.54 -4.42 4.76
CA LEU A 33 11.70 -4.15 5.94
C LEU A 33 10.22 -4.10 5.55
N PHE A 34 9.89 -3.41 4.46
CA PHE A 34 8.53 -3.38 3.91
C PHE A 34 8.04 -4.80 3.61
N LYS A 35 8.88 -5.65 2.99
CA LYS A 35 8.53 -7.05 2.74
C LYS A 35 8.30 -7.81 4.04
N GLU A 36 9.21 -7.72 5.01
CA GLU A 36 9.10 -8.39 6.30
C GLU A 36 7.80 -8.02 7.04
N GLN A 37 7.45 -6.74 7.05
CA GLN A 37 6.27 -6.24 7.77
C GLN A 37 4.95 -6.61 7.10
N THR A 38 4.92 -6.70 5.76
CA THR A 38 3.68 -6.89 5.00
C THR A 38 3.45 -8.33 4.53
N LEU A 39 4.46 -9.22 4.58
CA LEU A 39 4.33 -10.59 4.09
C LEU A 39 3.19 -11.35 4.79
N GLY A 40 2.36 -12.05 4.02
CA GLY A 40 1.21 -12.81 4.51
C GLY A 40 -0.05 -11.98 4.79
N PHE A 41 0.01 -10.65 4.64
CA PHE A 41 -1.12 -9.76 4.89
C PHE A 41 -1.75 -9.22 3.60
N HIS A 42 -2.92 -8.61 3.77
CA HIS A 42 -3.55 -7.79 2.73
C HIS A 42 -2.84 -6.45 2.61
N VAL A 43 -2.49 -6.07 1.38
CA VAL A 43 -1.89 -4.78 1.04
C VAL A 43 -2.81 -4.02 0.10
N ILE A 44 -3.25 -2.86 0.54
CA ILE A 44 -4.22 -2.00 -0.14
C ILE A 44 -3.46 -0.84 -0.78
N MET A 45 -3.68 -0.63 -2.07
CA MET A 45 -3.02 0.44 -2.81
C MET A 45 -3.93 1.08 -3.85
N GLY A 46 -3.66 2.33 -4.22
CA GLY A 46 -4.30 2.98 -5.36
C GLY A 46 -3.73 2.51 -6.70
N SER A 47 -4.47 2.74 -7.79
CA SER A 47 -4.06 2.35 -9.15
C SER A 47 -2.68 2.87 -9.56
N ASN A 48 -2.35 4.14 -9.26
CA ASN A 48 -1.05 4.69 -9.62
C ASN A 48 0.10 3.98 -8.90
N THR A 49 -0.07 3.60 -7.63
CA THR A 49 0.94 2.85 -6.88
C THR A 49 1.12 1.46 -7.50
N HIS A 50 0.01 0.79 -7.81
CA HIS A 50 0.03 -0.49 -8.50
C HIS A 50 0.79 -0.43 -9.83
N ASP A 51 0.53 0.59 -10.65
CA ASP A 51 1.17 0.76 -11.96
C ASP A 51 2.68 1.05 -11.88
N THR A 52 3.17 1.51 -10.72
CA THR A 52 4.60 1.78 -10.47
C THR A 52 5.36 0.62 -9.86
N LEU A 53 4.70 -0.49 -9.53
CA LEU A 53 5.37 -1.68 -8.99
C LEU A 53 6.27 -2.31 -10.05
N SER A 54 7.54 -2.55 -9.71
CA SER A 54 8.48 -3.22 -10.60
C SER A 54 8.24 -4.73 -10.72
N ALA A 55 7.51 -5.31 -9.77
CA ALA A 55 7.15 -6.71 -9.70
C ALA A 55 5.92 -6.91 -8.80
N GLU A 56 5.23 -8.03 -8.99
CA GLU A 56 4.18 -8.49 -8.09
C GLU A 56 4.69 -8.62 -6.64
N LEU A 57 3.84 -8.27 -5.68
CA LEU A 57 4.17 -8.37 -4.26
C LEU A 57 3.94 -9.81 -3.77
N GLU A 58 4.73 -10.76 -4.26
CA GLU A 58 4.59 -12.19 -3.92
C GLU A 58 4.44 -12.44 -2.42
N GLY A 59 3.54 -13.36 -2.06
CA GLY A 59 3.20 -13.69 -0.68
C GLY A 59 2.31 -12.66 0.04
N ARG A 60 1.74 -11.69 -0.68
CA ARG A 60 0.78 -10.71 -0.16
C ARG A 60 -0.51 -10.73 -0.97
N HIS A 61 -1.63 -10.42 -0.32
CA HIS A 61 -2.92 -10.28 -0.98
C HIS A 61 -3.11 -8.83 -1.42
N MET A 62 -2.90 -8.56 -2.71
CA MET A 62 -2.97 -7.21 -3.27
C MET A 62 -4.42 -6.80 -3.53
N ILE A 63 -4.80 -5.63 -3.03
CA ILE A 63 -6.09 -4.99 -3.28
C ILE A 63 -5.81 -3.63 -3.92
N VAL A 64 -6.27 -3.46 -5.17
CA VAL A 64 -6.17 -2.19 -5.88
C VAL A 64 -7.50 -1.47 -5.75
N VAL A 65 -7.45 -0.23 -5.25
CA VAL A 65 -8.63 0.61 -5.06
C VAL A 65 -8.64 1.76 -6.08
N HIS A 66 -9.85 2.16 -6.43
CA HIS A 66 -10.16 3.23 -7.37
C HIS A 66 -10.98 4.32 -6.70
N ARG A 67 -11.08 5.47 -7.37
CA ARG A 67 -11.70 6.70 -6.83
C ARG A 67 -13.15 6.53 -6.39
N ASN A 68 -13.89 5.61 -6.99
CA ASN A 68 -15.31 5.42 -6.75
C ASN A 68 -15.60 4.20 -5.84
N ASP A 69 -14.55 3.52 -5.36
CA ASP A 69 -14.73 2.41 -4.44
C ASP A 69 -15.12 2.93 -3.06
N ASP A 70 -15.95 2.17 -2.36
CA ASP A 70 -16.31 2.46 -0.98
C ASP A 70 -15.28 1.85 -0.02
N PRO A 71 -14.52 2.67 0.74
CA PRO A 71 -13.49 2.17 1.64
C PRO A 71 -14.04 1.24 2.73
N ALA A 72 -15.26 1.50 3.23
CA ALA A 72 -15.87 0.69 4.28
C ALA A 72 -16.14 -0.74 3.78
N SER A 73 -16.76 -0.87 2.61
CA SER A 73 -17.01 -2.17 1.97
C SER A 73 -15.71 -2.95 1.69
N ILE A 74 -14.64 -2.28 1.25
CA ILE A 74 -13.34 -2.91 1.03
C ILE A 74 -12.77 -3.47 2.33
N LEU A 75 -12.74 -2.65 3.38
CA LEU A 75 -12.24 -3.09 4.69
C LEU A 75 -13.08 -4.22 5.26
N ASP A 76 -14.40 -4.19 5.08
CA ASP A 76 -15.29 -5.24 5.57
C ASP A 76 -15.09 -6.59 4.89
N ALA A 77 -14.68 -6.58 3.63
CA ALA A 77 -14.39 -7.80 2.86
C ALA A 77 -13.04 -8.45 3.23
N ILE A 78 -12.15 -7.75 3.94
CA ILE A 78 -10.82 -8.28 4.30
C ILE A 78 -10.93 -9.21 5.50
N PRO A 79 -10.56 -10.50 5.36
CA PRO A 79 -10.48 -11.42 6.49
C PRO A 79 -9.20 -11.20 7.29
N GLY A 80 -9.28 -11.46 8.60
CA GLY A 80 -8.13 -11.44 9.51
C GLY A 80 -7.99 -10.14 10.31
N ASP A 81 -6.96 -10.11 11.15
CA ASP A 81 -6.82 -9.05 12.15
C ASP A 81 -6.19 -7.76 11.62
N ARG A 82 -5.41 -7.83 10.54
CA ARG A 82 -4.54 -6.71 10.12
C ARG A 82 -4.45 -6.57 8.60
N CYS A 83 -4.51 -5.33 8.12
CA CYS A 83 -4.16 -4.97 6.75
C CYS A 83 -3.22 -3.77 6.71
N TYR A 84 -2.54 -3.60 5.57
CA TYR A 84 -1.65 -2.48 5.31
C TYR A 84 -2.17 -1.63 4.16
N ILE A 85 -2.27 -0.32 4.37
CA ILE A 85 -2.40 0.65 3.28
C ILE A 85 -0.99 1.08 2.89
N ILE A 86 -0.62 0.87 1.63
CA ILE A 86 0.75 1.07 1.11
C ILE A 86 0.85 2.25 0.13
N GLY A 87 -0.22 3.06 0.03
CA GLY A 87 -0.26 4.30 -0.74
C GLY A 87 -1.18 4.24 -1.96
N GLY A 88 -1.24 5.28 -2.79
CA GLY A 88 -0.47 6.52 -2.73
C GLY A 88 -1.15 7.61 -1.90
N GLY A 89 -0.77 8.87 -2.12
CA GLY A 89 -1.21 10.00 -1.27
C GLY A 89 -2.72 10.17 -1.13
N LYS A 90 -3.50 9.80 -2.15
CA LYS A 90 -4.98 9.80 -2.07
C LYS A 90 -5.55 8.60 -1.32
N THR A 91 -4.86 7.46 -1.34
CA THR A 91 -5.29 6.25 -0.63
C THR A 91 -5.01 6.38 0.87
N TYR A 92 -4.05 7.22 1.26
CA TYR A 92 -3.78 7.55 2.65
C TYR A 92 -4.75 8.57 3.27
N ALA A 93 -5.45 9.35 2.45
CA ALA A 93 -6.31 10.46 2.88
C ALA A 93 -7.75 9.99 3.11
#